data_AF-A0A6V7M5C2-F1
#
_entry.id   AF-A0A6V7M5C2-F1
#
_cell.length_a   1.000
_cell.length_b   1.000
_cell.length_c   1.000
_cell.angle_alpha   90.00
_cell.angle_beta   90.00
_cell.angle_gamma   90.00
#
_symmetry.space_group_name_H-M   'P 1'
#
loop_
_entity.id
_entity.type
_entity.pdbx_description
1 polymer ?
#
loop_
_entity_poly.entity_id
_entity_poly.type
_entity_poly.pdbx_seq_one_letter_code
_entity_poly.pdbx_strand_id
1 'polypeptide(L)' 'LPSQRPTIHGLQRKYQIGDTLKLNCTSGKSRPPANLTWYVNDRQ' A
#
# COMPACT_ATOMS: atom_id res chain seq x y z
N LEU A 1 6.93 16.88 1.91
CA LEU A 1 5.90 15.86 1.63
C LEU A 1 6.27 15.13 0.35
N PRO A 2 5.94 13.83 0.18
CA PRO A 2 6.16 13.12 -1.09
C PRO A 2 5.45 13.85 -2.23
N SER A 3 6.09 13.98 -3.38
CA SER A 3 5.48 14.61 -4.58
C SER A 3 4.53 13.67 -5.32
N GLN A 4 4.55 12.38 -4.98
CA GLN A 4 3.79 11.33 -5.64
C GLN A 4 3.01 10.52 -4.59
N ARG A 5 1.84 10.03 -5.01
CA ARG A 5 1.07 9.06 -4.23
C ARG A 5 1.87 7.76 -4.08
N PRO A 6 1.69 7.02 -2.97
CA PRO A 6 2.31 5.72 -2.83
C PRO A 6 1.79 4.75 -3.89
N THR A 7 2.66 3.85 -4.34
CA THR A 7 2.31 2.77 -5.27
C THR A 7 2.21 1.45 -4.53
N ILE A 8 1.22 0.64 -4.89
CA ILE A 8 1.01 -0.69 -4.30
C ILE A 8 1.35 -1.75 -5.35
N HIS A 9 2.22 -2.69 -4.97
CA HIS A 9 2.67 -3.82 -5.77
C HIS A 9 2.24 -5.14 -5.14
N GLY A 10 2.14 -6.19 -5.97
CA GLY A 10 1.73 -7.53 -5.54
C GLY A 10 0.22 -7.77 -5.55
N LEU A 11 -0.58 -6.84 -6.05
CA LEU A 11 -2.03 -6.99 -6.15
C LEU A 11 -2.41 -8.06 -7.19
N GLN A 12 -3.32 -8.94 -6.81
CA GLN A 12 -4.00 -9.87 -7.69
C GLN A 12 -5.41 -9.36 -8.01
N ARG A 13 -5.94 -9.78 -9.17
CA ARG A 13 -7.28 -9.39 -9.62
C ARG A 13 -8.41 -9.94 -8.74
N LYS A 14 -8.18 -11.08 -8.08
CA LYS A 14 -9.13 -11.80 -7.24
C LYS A 14 -8.36 -12.52 -6.14
N TYR A 15 -9.02 -12.69 -5.00
CA TYR A 15 -8.54 -13.45 -3.86
C TYR A 15 -9.64 -14.38 -3.37
N GLN A 16 -9.24 -15.48 -2.77
CA GLN A 16 -10.13 -16.41 -2.08
C GLN A 16 -10.18 -16.10 -0.59
N ILE A 17 -11.25 -16.55 0.07
CA ILE A 17 -11.36 -16.46 1.52
C ILE A 17 -10.26 -17.33 2.14
N GLY A 18 -9.46 -16.75 3.02
CA GLY A 18 -8.31 -17.41 3.65
C GLY A 18 -6.96 -17.06 3.01
N ASP A 19 -6.95 -16.37 1.86
CA ASP A 19 -5.69 -15.92 1.25
C ASP A 19 -4.97 -14.89 2.12
N THR A 20 -3.65 -15.02 2.19
CA THR A 20 -2.78 -14.03 2.84
C THR A 20 -2.28 -13.01 1.81
N LEU A 21 -2.70 -11.76 1.97
CA LEU A 21 -2.25 -10.66 1.11
C LEU A 21 -0.82 -10.25 1.45
N LYS A 22 0.12 -10.52 0.54
CA LYS A 22 1.51 -10.05 0.62
C LYS A 22 1.73 -8.94 -0.39
N LEU A 23 1.56 -7.70 0.07
CA LEU A 23 1.63 -6.50 -0.76
C LEU A 23 2.79 -5.60 -0.33
N ASN A 24 3.31 -4.83 -1.28
CA ASN A 24 4.35 -3.85 -1.01
C ASN A 24 3.84 -2.44 -1.35
N CYS A 25 3.82 -1.54 -0.37
CA CYS A 25 3.46 -0.13 -0.56
C CYS A 25 4.74 0.70 -0.52
N THR A 26 5.00 1.45 -1.59
CA THR A 26 6.20 2.27 -1.74
C THR A 26 5.80 3.73 -1.85
N SER A 27 6.31 4.59 -0.95
CA SER A 27 6.15 6.03 -1.06
C SER A 27 7.10 6.63 -2.10
N GLY A 28 6.70 7.76 -2.69
CA GLY A 28 7.64 8.59 -3.44
C GLY A 28 8.73 9.16 -2.52
N LYS A 29 9.86 9.58 -3.11
CA LYS A 29 10.98 10.18 -2.39
C LYS A 29 10.49 11.35 -1.52
N SER A 30 10.83 11.34 -0.23
CA SER A 30 10.48 12.42 0.69
C SER A 30 11.57 12.64 1.75
N ARG A 31 11.66 13.88 2.22
CA ARG A 31 12.45 14.26 3.39
C ARG A 31 11.58 15.21 4.24
N PRO A 32 11.17 14.84 5.48
CA PRO A 32 11.47 13.58 6.18
C PRO A 32 10.84 12.33 5.52
N PRO A 33 11.23 11.11 5.94
CA PRO A 33 10.61 9.87 5.47
C PRO A 33 9.08 9.88 5.66
N ALA A 34 8.36 9.28 4.74
CA ALA A 34 6.90 9.22 4.80
C ALA A 34 6.41 8.09 5.71
N ASN A 35 5.36 8.35 6.48
CA ASN A 35 4.63 7.31 7.19
C ASN A 35 3.60 6.68 6.26
N LEU A 36 3.57 5.35 6.22
CA LEU A 36 2.63 4.58 5.40
C LEU A 36 1.63 3.87 6.31
N THR A 37 0.35 3.94 5.94
CA THR A 37 -0.75 3.28 6.64
C THR A 37 -1.62 2.59 5.62
N TRP A 38 -2.00 1.34 5.90
CA TRP A 38 -2.86 0.56 5.03
C TRP A 38 -4.32 0.76 5.39
N TYR A 39 -5.16 0.75 4.35
CA TYR A 39 -6.61 0.69 4.48
C TYR A 39 -7.13 -0.36 3.50
N VAL A 40 -8.07 -1.19 3.95
CA VAL A 40 -8.76 -2.19 3.14
C VAL A 40 -10.25 -1.88 3.21
N ASN A 41 -10.87 -1.59 2.07
CA ASN A 41 -12.29 -1.20 1.98
C ASN A 41 -12.63 -0.03 2.94
N ASP A 42 -11.80 1.01 2.94
CA ASP A 42 -11.93 2.19 3.82
C ASP A 42 -11.81 1.93 5.33
N ARG A 43 -11.33 0.73 5.70
CA ARG A 43 -11.07 0.36 7.10
C ARG A 43 -9.59 0.16 7.32
N GLN A 44 -9.09 0.68 8.44
CA GLN A 44 -7.73 0.46 8.91
C GLN A 44 -7.64 -0.87 9.65
#